data_AF-A0A133UNM1-F1
#
_entry.id   AF-A0A133UNM1-F1
#
_cell.length_a   1.000
_cell.length_b   1.000
_cell.length_c   1.000
_cell.angle_alpha   90.00
_cell.angle_beta   90.00
_cell.angle_gamma   90.00
#
_symmetry.space_group_name_H-M   'P 1'
#
loop_
_entity.id
_entity.type
_entity.pdbx_description
1 polymer ?
#
loop_
_entity_poly.entity_id
_entity_poly.type
_entity_poly.pdbx_seq_one_letter_code
_entity_poly.pdbx_strand_id
1 'polypeptide(L)'
;MSSFRELTEDEIRDMAREEIFSRGYDYYTKGRVLGVAVIGNEVMAEVRGRSSSPYSVKIEKEGDDLRSSCTCPYGGFCKHRVAVLLSLAKGDDLVTKIPAERIRRYLSTKSRGELVDTIWNYASSDMDFMRSLLTEVQREAREVDLSYFRNEIDRRLSEAWSVEYADVSRYAIELEKFAERIRGFADEGSGKEASELLFYFLKSSIKTFENSGIDDSSGSFGMFVIDLGNLCAEALKASEDKDVFPVDDLVDTRIKAADYGLEDGFDPILRELPEKTLLSAERVTRERVEEAVGEAEEFWESRDERFLLVTILALLGNKEEYTELCNEWGVEEWITELESIQEKEGGDPA
;
A
#
# COMPACT_ATOMS: atom_id res chain seq x y z
N MET A 1 24.29 12.88 30.03
CA MET A 1 24.45 11.45 29.66
C MET A 1 23.23 10.73 30.19
N SER A 2 22.18 10.60 29.37
CA SER A 2 21.05 9.77 29.77
C SER A 2 21.45 8.33 29.48
N SER A 3 21.78 7.59 30.53
CA SER A 3 21.92 6.14 30.44
C SER A 3 20.51 5.59 30.33
N PHE A 4 20.26 4.68 29.38
CA PHE A 4 19.02 3.89 29.37
C PHE A 4 18.95 3.16 30.72
N ARG A 5 18.22 3.71 31.72
CA ARG A 5 18.04 3.04 33.01
C ARG A 5 17.40 1.70 32.71
N GLU A 6 18.03 0.64 33.21
CA GLU A 6 17.57 -0.74 33.09
C GLU A 6 16.18 -0.83 33.72
N LEU A 7 15.18 -1.18 32.91
CA LEU A 7 13.85 -1.51 33.38
C LEU A 7 13.91 -2.84 34.11
N THR A 8 13.11 -2.98 35.15
CA THR A 8 12.92 -4.25 35.86
C THR A 8 11.91 -5.13 35.14
N GLU A 9 11.95 -6.43 35.40
CA GLU A 9 10.97 -7.37 34.84
C GLU A 9 9.54 -7.01 35.26
N ASP A 10 9.34 -6.54 36.50
CA ASP A 10 8.03 -6.12 37.02
C ASP A 10 7.52 -4.86 36.29
N GLU A 11 8.38 -3.86 36.05
CA GLU A 11 8.01 -2.70 35.25
C GLU A 11 7.60 -3.10 33.82
N ILE A 12 8.30 -4.06 33.21
CA ILE A 12 7.94 -4.57 31.88
C ILE A 12 6.63 -5.35 31.90
N ARG A 13 6.34 -6.08 32.98
CA ARG A 13 5.09 -6.79 33.19
C ARG A 13 3.91 -5.83 33.25
N ASP A 14 4.05 -4.72 33.97
CA ASP A 14 3.00 -3.71 34.11
C ASP A 14 2.69 -2.96 32.80
N MET A 15 3.59 -3.00 31.81
CA MET A 15 3.39 -2.39 30.49
C MET A 15 2.52 -3.25 29.54
N ALA A 16 2.27 -4.52 29.87
CA ALA A 16 1.57 -5.46 29.01
C ALA A 16 0.41 -6.15 29.74
N ARG A 17 -0.62 -6.58 29.00
CA ARG A 17 -1.59 -7.55 29.54
C ARG A 17 -0.87 -8.86 29.83
N GLU A 18 -1.31 -9.58 30.86
CA GLU A 18 -0.64 -10.80 31.36
C GLU A 18 -0.41 -11.84 30.25
N GLU A 19 -1.37 -12.02 29.34
CA GLU A 19 -1.23 -12.98 28.23
C GLU A 19 -0.16 -12.55 27.23
N ILE A 20 0.02 -11.24 27.02
CA ILE A 20 1.06 -10.69 26.13
C ILE A 20 2.42 -10.78 26.80
N PHE A 21 2.50 -10.46 28.10
CA PHE A 21 3.73 -10.60 28.87
C PHE A 21 4.21 -12.05 28.87
N SER A 22 3.34 -13.00 29.22
CA SER A 22 3.63 -14.44 29.24
C SER A 22 4.20 -14.91 27.90
N ARG A 23 3.56 -14.54 26.78
CA ARG A 23 4.06 -14.86 25.44
C ARG A 23 5.39 -14.18 25.11
N GLY A 24 5.60 -12.96 25.57
CA GLY A 24 6.86 -12.23 25.40
C GLY A 24 8.01 -12.86 26.16
N TYR A 25 7.76 -13.26 27.40
CA TYR A 25 8.69 -14.03 28.23
C TYR A 25 9.05 -15.37 27.57
N ASP A 26 8.07 -16.05 27.00
CA ASP A 26 8.28 -17.26 26.18
C ASP A 26 9.19 -17.01 24.98
N TYR A 27 9.00 -15.89 24.27
CA TYR A 27 9.84 -15.54 23.11
C TYR A 27 11.28 -15.22 23.54
N TYR A 28 11.42 -14.48 24.64
CA TYR A 28 12.71 -14.19 25.26
C TYR A 28 13.45 -15.49 25.61
N THR A 29 12.83 -16.35 26.43
CA THR A 29 13.46 -17.61 26.90
C THR A 29 13.75 -18.62 25.79
N LYS A 30 12.95 -18.63 24.71
CA LYS A 30 13.18 -19.46 23.52
C LYS A 30 14.23 -18.88 22.57
N GLY A 31 14.95 -17.83 22.94
CA GLY A 31 16.01 -17.22 22.12
C GLY A 31 15.50 -16.67 20.79
N ARG A 32 14.28 -16.11 20.79
CA ARG A 32 13.69 -15.53 19.56
C ARG A 32 14.22 -14.13 19.27
N VAL A 33 14.83 -13.46 20.23
CA VAL A 33 15.55 -12.20 20.00
C VAL A 33 16.89 -12.52 19.33
N LEU A 34 17.09 -12.03 18.12
CA LEU A 34 18.24 -12.36 17.27
C LEU A 34 19.42 -11.42 17.49
N GLY A 35 19.14 -10.18 17.86
CA GLY A 35 20.15 -9.16 18.16
C GLY A 35 19.51 -7.88 18.67
N VAL A 36 20.24 -7.15 19.51
CA VAL A 36 19.80 -5.88 20.09
C VAL A 36 20.96 -4.88 20.01
N ALA A 37 20.73 -3.76 19.33
CA ALA A 37 21.67 -2.65 19.21
C ALA A 37 21.15 -1.45 19.99
N VAL A 38 21.93 -0.98 20.98
CA VAL A 38 21.63 0.22 21.77
C VAL A 38 22.44 1.39 21.22
N ILE A 39 21.76 2.40 20.69
CA ILE A 39 22.32 3.57 20.01
C ILE A 39 21.91 4.83 20.79
N GLY A 40 22.70 5.21 21.80
CA GLY A 40 22.32 6.30 22.70
C GLY A 40 21.08 5.96 23.52
N ASN A 41 19.95 6.63 23.26
CA ASN A 41 18.65 6.38 23.90
C ASN A 41 17.71 5.50 23.03
N GLU A 42 18.17 5.09 21.86
CA GLU A 42 17.40 4.25 20.94
C GLU A 42 17.86 2.81 21.04
N VAL A 43 16.94 1.88 20.86
CA VAL A 43 17.21 0.45 20.72
C VAL A 43 16.59 -0.03 19.42
N MET A 44 17.39 -0.75 18.64
CA MET A 44 16.94 -1.49 17.47
C MET A 44 17.17 -2.97 17.72
N ALA A 45 16.17 -3.80 17.44
CA ALA A 45 16.27 -5.24 17.64
C ALA A 45 15.53 -6.03 16.57
N GLU A 46 15.96 -7.26 16.36
CA GLU A 46 15.29 -8.23 15.49
C GLU A 46 14.75 -9.40 16.31
N VAL A 47 13.50 -9.77 16.07
CA VAL A 47 12.83 -10.86 16.78
C VAL A 47 12.20 -11.83 15.79
N ARG A 48 12.62 -13.10 15.85
CA ARG A 48 12.06 -14.18 15.02
C ARG A 48 10.60 -14.44 15.39
N GLY A 49 9.74 -14.23 14.41
CA GLY A 49 8.29 -14.32 14.55
C GLY A 49 7.67 -15.60 13.98
N ARG A 50 6.42 -15.45 13.52
CA ARG A 50 5.74 -16.42 12.66
C ARG A 50 5.96 -16.14 11.17
N SER A 51 6.24 -14.88 10.82
CA SER A 51 6.70 -14.47 9.48
C SER A 51 8.00 -15.19 9.10
N SER A 52 8.20 -15.37 7.80
CA SER A 52 9.45 -15.86 7.22
C SER A 52 10.64 -14.95 7.54
N SER A 53 10.39 -13.65 7.74
CA SER A 53 11.39 -12.64 8.10
C SER A 53 11.27 -12.20 9.57
N PRO A 54 12.38 -11.86 10.25
CA PRO A 54 12.34 -11.29 11.60
C PRO A 54 11.53 -9.98 11.67
N TYR A 55 10.85 -9.76 12.78
CA TYR A 55 10.22 -8.47 13.07
C TYR A 55 11.24 -7.49 13.64
N SER A 56 11.22 -6.25 13.17
CA SER A 56 12.04 -5.17 13.71
C SER A 56 11.30 -4.49 14.85
N VAL A 57 12.00 -4.30 15.98
CA VAL A 57 11.52 -3.58 17.16
C VAL A 57 12.39 -2.34 17.32
N LYS A 58 11.74 -1.17 17.43
CA LYS A 58 12.41 0.08 17.82
C LYS A 58 11.90 0.53 19.18
N ILE A 59 12.79 0.96 20.04
CA ILE A 59 12.45 1.51 21.36
C ILE A 59 13.21 2.81 21.54
N GLU A 60 12.50 3.87 21.91
CA GLU A 60 13.06 5.19 22.14
C GLU A 60 12.74 5.59 23.58
N LYS A 61 13.75 6.08 24.29
CA LYS A 61 13.60 6.57 25.66
C LYS A 61 13.85 8.06 25.74
N GLU A 62 12.86 8.79 26.23
CA GLU A 62 12.94 10.23 26.45
C GLU A 62 12.55 10.54 27.90
N GLY A 63 13.53 10.72 28.78
CA GLY A 63 13.29 10.81 30.22
C GLY A 63 12.74 9.50 30.79
N ASP A 64 11.56 9.59 31.41
CA ASP A 64 10.81 8.43 31.94
C ASP A 64 9.85 7.82 30.89
N ASP A 65 9.62 8.50 29.77
CA ASP A 65 8.74 8.01 28.71
C ASP A 65 9.47 6.98 27.83
N LEU A 66 8.80 5.85 27.61
CA LEU A 66 9.27 4.80 26.70
C LEU A 66 8.29 4.66 25.53
N ARG A 67 8.76 5.03 24.34
CA ARG A 67 8.06 4.78 23.09
C ARG A 67 8.62 3.53 22.44
N SER A 68 7.75 2.74 21.83
CA SER A 68 8.18 1.55 21.10
C SER A 68 7.35 1.33 19.85
N SER A 69 7.96 0.75 18.83
CA SER A 69 7.31 0.24 17.63
C SER A 69 7.75 -1.20 17.36
N CYS A 70 6.92 -1.95 16.65
CA CYS A 70 7.24 -3.29 16.17
C CYS A 70 6.58 -3.48 14.82
N THR A 71 7.27 -4.06 13.85
CA THR A 71 6.73 -4.30 12.50
C THR A 71 5.78 -5.50 12.41
N CYS A 72 5.36 -6.08 13.54
CA CYS A 72 4.41 -7.19 13.53
C CYS A 72 2.96 -6.72 13.38
N PRO A 73 2.08 -7.52 12.75
CA PRO A 73 0.70 -7.11 12.43
C PRO A 73 -0.21 -6.90 13.65
N TYR A 74 0.21 -7.35 14.85
CA TYR A 74 -0.60 -7.18 16.06
C TYR A 74 -0.86 -5.71 16.44
N GLY A 75 0.05 -4.79 16.09
CA GLY A 75 0.00 -3.41 16.58
C GLY A 75 0.20 -3.30 18.11
N GLY A 76 0.24 -2.07 18.64
CA GLY A 76 0.35 -1.83 20.08
C GLY A 76 1.55 -2.49 20.80
N PHE A 77 1.46 -2.67 22.12
CA PHE A 77 2.53 -3.28 22.91
C PHE A 77 2.50 -4.81 22.79
N CYS A 78 3.30 -5.36 21.87
CA CYS A 78 3.26 -6.78 21.51
C CYS A 78 4.33 -7.61 22.25
N LYS A 79 4.17 -8.94 22.19
CA LYS A 79 5.13 -9.92 22.75
C LYS A 79 6.59 -9.74 22.28
N HIS A 80 6.82 -9.23 21.07
CA HIS A 80 8.18 -8.98 20.58
C HIS A 80 8.85 -7.83 21.33
N ARG A 81 8.09 -6.77 21.65
CA ARG A 81 8.61 -5.63 22.44
C ARG A 81 8.93 -6.07 23.86
N VAL A 82 8.05 -6.86 24.48
CA VAL A 82 8.31 -7.49 25.79
C VAL A 82 9.61 -8.30 25.74
N ALA A 83 9.79 -9.15 24.74
CA ALA A 83 10.99 -9.99 24.63
C ALA A 83 12.30 -9.17 24.52
N VAL A 84 12.29 -8.08 23.75
CA VAL A 84 13.43 -7.16 23.61
C VAL A 84 13.71 -6.43 24.92
N LEU A 85 12.67 -5.93 25.60
CA LEU A 85 12.80 -5.26 26.88
C LEU A 85 13.36 -6.19 27.96
N LEU A 86 12.92 -7.46 27.99
CA LEU A 86 13.47 -8.47 28.89
C LEU A 86 14.96 -8.75 28.61
N SER A 87 15.35 -8.79 27.34
CA SER A 87 16.76 -8.98 26.95
C SER A 87 17.64 -7.80 27.37
N LEU A 88 17.13 -6.56 27.26
CA LEU A 88 17.78 -5.37 27.80
C LEU A 88 17.88 -5.41 29.33
N ALA A 89 16.79 -5.74 30.01
CA ALA A 89 16.70 -5.78 31.47
C ALA A 89 17.63 -6.82 32.10
N LYS A 90 17.80 -7.96 31.42
CA LYS A 90 18.66 -9.06 31.89
C LYS A 90 20.11 -8.94 31.44
N GLY A 91 20.41 -7.98 30.56
CA GLY A 91 21.78 -7.68 30.12
C GLY A 91 22.40 -8.81 29.32
N ASP A 92 21.63 -9.45 28.42
CA ASP A 92 22.12 -10.58 27.62
C ASP A 92 23.33 -10.20 26.74
N ASP A 93 24.21 -11.17 26.47
CA ASP A 93 25.41 -10.99 25.63
C ASP A 93 25.11 -10.52 24.19
N LEU A 94 23.88 -10.73 23.71
CA LEU A 94 23.42 -10.28 22.39
C LEU A 94 23.19 -8.76 22.31
N VAL A 95 23.20 -8.06 23.44
CA VAL A 95 23.02 -6.61 23.53
C VAL A 95 24.33 -5.89 23.22
N THR A 96 24.40 -5.26 22.05
CA THR A 96 25.56 -4.48 21.60
C THR A 96 25.32 -2.99 21.80
N LYS A 97 26.20 -2.32 22.56
CA LYS A 97 26.19 -0.85 22.71
C LYS A 97 26.98 -0.20 21.57
N ILE A 98 26.27 0.52 20.71
CA ILE A 98 26.85 1.27 19.60
C ILE A 98 27.27 2.66 20.10
N PRO A 99 28.55 3.07 19.95
CA PRO A 99 29.03 4.37 20.42
C PRO A 99 28.61 5.49 19.46
N ALA A 100 27.31 5.78 19.42
CA ALA A 100 26.68 6.73 18.50
C ALA A 100 27.38 8.10 18.49
N GLU A 101 27.69 8.65 19.67
CA GLU A 101 28.38 9.95 19.79
C GLU A 101 29.79 9.94 19.20
N ARG A 102 30.49 8.81 19.25
CA ARG A 102 31.82 8.68 18.62
C ARG A 102 31.69 8.69 17.10
N ILE A 103 30.69 7.98 16.57
CA ILE A 103 30.39 7.95 15.14
C ILE A 103 29.96 9.35 14.66
N ARG A 104 29.02 9.99 15.36
CA ARG A 104 28.55 11.36 15.05
C ARG A 104 29.70 12.38 15.09
N ARG A 105 30.56 12.33 16.10
CA ARG A 105 31.74 13.20 16.19
C ARG A 105 32.68 12.98 15.02
N TYR A 106 32.97 11.72 14.68
CA TYR A 106 33.81 11.40 13.53
C TYR A 106 33.22 11.96 12.23
N LEU A 107 31.92 11.73 11.95
CA LEU A 107 31.25 12.28 10.77
C LEU A 107 31.25 13.81 10.76
N SER A 108 31.11 14.46 11.92
CA SER A 108 31.12 15.93 12.03
C SER A 108 32.50 16.55 11.73
N THR A 109 33.58 15.78 11.76
CA THR A 109 34.92 16.25 11.38
C THR A 109 35.18 16.20 9.87
N LYS A 110 34.26 15.60 9.10
CA LYS A 110 34.41 15.45 7.65
C LYS A 110 33.91 16.68 6.91
N SER A 111 34.57 16.99 5.80
CA SER A 111 34.09 18.01 4.87
C SER A 111 32.80 17.55 4.17
N ARG A 112 32.05 18.50 3.61
CA ARG A 112 30.84 18.18 2.82
C ARG A 112 31.13 17.20 1.68
N GLY A 113 32.25 17.38 0.97
CA GLY A 113 32.66 16.48 -0.11
C GLY A 113 32.92 15.05 0.39
N GLU A 114 33.70 14.90 1.45
CA GLU A 114 33.97 13.58 2.05
C GLU A 114 32.69 12.87 2.54
N LEU A 115 31.73 13.62 3.08
CA LEU A 115 30.44 13.05 3.49
C LEU A 115 29.62 12.58 2.30
N VAL A 116 29.55 13.36 1.22
CA VAL A 116 28.88 12.98 -0.03
C VAL A 116 29.52 11.72 -0.61
N ASP A 117 30.85 11.67 -0.71
CA ASP A 117 31.56 10.50 -1.23
C ASP A 117 31.34 9.26 -0.34
N THR A 118 31.32 9.44 0.99
CA THR A 118 31.04 8.35 1.94
C THR A 118 29.64 7.79 1.72
N ILE A 119 28.62 8.64 1.65
CA ILE A 119 27.23 8.23 1.41
C ILE A 119 27.12 7.52 0.06
N TRP A 120 27.73 8.08 -1.00
CA TRP A 120 27.71 7.50 -2.33
C TRP A 120 28.34 6.10 -2.37
N ASN A 121 29.48 5.90 -1.72
CA ASN A 121 30.16 4.61 -1.71
C ASN A 121 29.35 3.51 -1.01
N TYR A 122 28.72 3.83 0.12
CA TYR A 122 27.83 2.89 0.81
C TYR A 122 26.58 2.61 -0.01
N ALA A 123 25.92 3.64 -0.53
CA ALA A 123 24.73 3.49 -1.36
C ALA A 123 25.03 2.69 -2.63
N SER A 124 26.16 2.93 -3.30
CA SER A 124 26.52 2.23 -4.54
C SER A 124 26.72 0.72 -4.34
N SER A 125 26.89 0.29 -3.09
CA SER A 125 27.08 -1.12 -2.71
C SER A 125 25.84 -1.72 -2.02
N ASP A 126 24.80 -0.92 -1.77
CA ASP A 126 23.59 -1.29 -1.05
C ASP A 126 22.36 -0.74 -1.79
N MET A 127 21.66 -1.62 -2.51
CA MET A 127 20.52 -1.23 -3.34
C MET A 127 19.37 -0.63 -2.52
N ASP A 128 19.16 -1.07 -1.29
CA ASP A 128 18.08 -0.55 -0.45
C ASP A 128 18.42 0.86 0.04
N PHE A 129 19.67 1.09 0.43
CA PHE A 129 20.12 2.43 0.77
C PHE A 129 20.11 3.38 -0.43
N MET A 130 20.52 2.92 -1.63
CA MET A 130 20.42 3.71 -2.85
C MET A 130 18.98 4.10 -3.17
N ARG A 131 18.03 3.17 -3.03
CA ARG A 131 16.60 3.46 -3.23
C ARG A 131 16.07 4.45 -2.21
N SER A 132 16.50 4.35 -0.95
CA SER A 132 16.14 5.34 0.08
C SER A 132 16.66 6.73 -0.28
N LEU A 133 17.88 6.85 -0.80
CA LEU A 133 18.42 8.13 -1.26
C LEU A 133 17.66 8.65 -2.48
N LEU A 134 17.41 7.80 -3.47
CA LEU A 134 16.64 8.17 -4.66
C LEU A 134 15.23 8.62 -4.28
N THR A 135 14.63 7.98 -3.27
CA THR A 135 13.39 8.41 -2.65
C THR A 135 13.48 9.84 -2.13
N GLU A 136 14.50 10.22 -1.37
CA GLU A 136 14.67 11.60 -0.91
C GLU A 136 14.92 12.57 -2.07
N VAL A 137 15.67 12.16 -3.10
CA VAL A 137 15.87 12.98 -4.31
C VAL A 137 14.54 13.26 -5.01
N GLN A 138 13.67 12.25 -5.15
CA GLN A 138 12.36 12.43 -5.78
C GLN A 138 11.43 13.34 -4.95
N ARG A 139 11.61 13.43 -3.63
CA ARG A 139 10.86 14.39 -2.79
C ARG A 139 11.28 15.85 -3.02
N GLU A 140 12.53 16.07 -3.43
CA GLU A 140 13.04 17.40 -3.77
C GLU A 140 12.94 17.71 -5.28
N ALA A 141 12.55 16.71 -6.08
CA ALA A 141 12.43 16.84 -7.53
C ALA A 141 11.21 17.71 -7.88
N ARG A 142 11.37 18.57 -8.90
CA ARG A 142 10.28 19.39 -9.43
C ARG A 142 9.40 18.65 -10.44
N GLU A 143 9.88 17.49 -10.92
CA GLU A 143 9.22 16.67 -11.93
C GLU A 143 9.20 15.22 -11.44
N VAL A 144 8.07 14.56 -11.61
CA VAL A 144 7.86 13.16 -11.22
C VAL A 144 8.53 12.23 -12.24
N ASP A 145 9.50 11.42 -11.81
CA ASP A 145 10.11 10.40 -12.68
C ASP A 145 9.20 9.17 -12.81
N LEU A 146 8.31 9.19 -13.81
CA LEU A 146 7.38 8.10 -14.09
C LEU A 146 8.09 6.74 -14.26
N SER A 147 9.29 6.73 -14.83
CA SER A 147 10.03 5.49 -15.11
C SER A 147 10.55 4.84 -13.82
N TYR A 148 11.03 5.66 -12.88
CA TYR A 148 11.45 5.19 -11.56
C TYR A 148 10.28 4.58 -10.80
N PHE A 149 9.14 5.28 -10.73
CA PHE A 149 7.98 4.81 -10.00
C PHE A 149 7.36 3.55 -10.62
N ARG A 150 7.28 3.45 -11.95
CA ARG A 150 6.85 2.20 -12.63
C ARG A 150 7.75 1.02 -12.27
N ASN A 151 9.07 1.19 -12.35
CA ASN A 151 10.01 0.13 -11.99
C ASN A 151 9.88 -0.28 -10.51
N GLU A 152 9.64 0.67 -9.62
CA GLU A 152 9.47 0.38 -8.19
C GLU A 152 8.12 -0.31 -7.89
N ILE A 153 7.04 0.05 -8.60
CA ILE A 153 5.75 -0.67 -8.57
C ILE A 153 5.97 -2.12 -8.99
N ASP A 154 6.55 -2.36 -10.16
CA ASP A 154 6.75 -3.70 -10.71
C ASP A 154 7.62 -4.55 -9.78
N ARG A 155 8.69 -3.95 -9.25
CA ARG A 155 9.58 -4.63 -8.30
C ARG A 155 8.83 -5.06 -7.05
N ARG A 156 8.07 -4.16 -6.42
CA ARG A 156 7.31 -4.48 -5.22
C ARG A 156 6.30 -5.58 -5.48
N LEU A 157 5.52 -5.45 -6.56
CA LEU A 157 4.54 -6.46 -6.97
C LEU A 157 5.18 -7.81 -7.31
N SER A 158 6.41 -7.82 -7.85
CA SER A 158 7.15 -9.05 -8.11
C SER A 158 7.52 -9.84 -6.85
N GLU A 159 7.37 -9.28 -5.66
CA GLU A 159 7.59 -9.99 -4.39
C GLU A 159 6.36 -10.85 -4.00
N ALA A 160 5.18 -10.57 -4.57
CA ALA A 160 3.90 -11.17 -4.18
C ALA A 160 3.90 -12.71 -4.15
N TRP A 161 4.53 -13.37 -5.13
CA TRP A 161 4.60 -14.84 -5.20
C TRP A 161 5.36 -15.48 -4.01
N SER A 162 6.19 -14.70 -3.33
CA SER A 162 7.01 -15.14 -2.19
C SER A 162 6.40 -14.76 -0.84
N VAL A 163 5.27 -14.05 -0.83
CA VAL A 163 4.60 -13.61 0.39
C VAL A 163 3.80 -14.77 0.99
N GLU A 164 4.21 -15.21 2.17
CA GLU A 164 3.42 -16.19 2.93
C GLU A 164 2.12 -15.56 3.43
N TYR A 165 1.04 -16.35 3.53
CA TYR A 165 -0.28 -15.90 4.03
C TYR A 165 -0.20 -15.03 5.31
N ALA A 166 0.67 -15.40 6.25
CA ALA A 166 0.85 -14.66 7.52
C ALA A 166 1.39 -13.23 7.34
N ASP A 167 1.97 -12.91 6.19
CA ASP A 167 2.59 -11.64 5.85
C ASP A 167 1.80 -10.84 4.79
N VAL A 168 0.74 -11.39 4.21
CA VAL A 168 -0.08 -10.72 3.17
C VAL A 168 -0.61 -9.37 3.65
N SER A 169 -1.17 -9.29 4.86
CA SER A 169 -1.64 -8.00 5.40
C SER A 169 -0.51 -6.99 5.59
N ARG A 170 0.69 -7.44 5.99
CA ARG A 170 1.85 -6.54 6.14
C ARG A 170 2.34 -6.05 4.78
N TYR A 171 2.36 -6.95 3.80
CA TYR A 171 2.73 -6.63 2.43
C TYR A 171 1.78 -5.60 1.82
N ALA A 172 0.46 -5.79 1.94
CA ALA A 172 -0.56 -4.83 1.48
C ALA A 172 -0.37 -3.44 2.10
N ILE A 173 -0.15 -3.35 3.43
CA ILE A 173 0.11 -2.07 4.12
C ILE A 173 1.36 -1.34 3.58
N GLU A 174 2.41 -2.07 3.21
CA GLU A 174 3.61 -1.44 2.66
C GLU A 174 3.42 -0.96 1.21
N LEU A 175 2.55 -1.61 0.44
CA LEU A 175 2.14 -1.14 -0.88
C LEU A 175 1.22 0.09 -0.78
N GLU A 176 0.28 0.08 0.16
CA GLU A 176 -0.63 1.20 0.42
C GLU A 176 0.15 2.48 0.78
N LYS A 177 1.12 2.39 1.70
CA LYS A 177 2.01 3.54 2.01
C LYS A 177 2.77 4.06 0.80
N PHE A 178 3.14 3.16 -0.11
CA PHE A 178 3.83 3.54 -1.33
C PHE A 178 2.87 4.20 -2.33
N ALA A 179 1.64 3.73 -2.44
CA ALA A 179 0.58 4.35 -3.23
C ALA A 179 0.21 5.74 -2.72
N GLU A 180 0.04 5.90 -1.41
CA GLU A 180 -0.20 7.19 -0.75
C GLU A 180 0.90 8.21 -1.06
N ARG A 181 2.15 7.75 -1.14
CA ARG A 181 3.25 8.61 -1.54
C ARG A 181 3.14 9.07 -3.00
N ILE A 182 2.73 8.19 -3.91
CA ILE A 182 2.49 8.57 -5.32
C ILE A 182 1.34 9.56 -5.39
N ARG A 183 0.26 9.33 -4.63
CA ARG A 183 -0.88 10.24 -4.52
C ARG A 183 -0.48 11.62 -4.02
N GLY A 184 0.47 11.71 -3.09
CA GLY A 184 1.00 12.98 -2.57
C GLY A 184 1.55 13.92 -3.65
N PHE A 185 1.98 13.41 -4.82
CA PHE A 185 2.38 14.27 -5.94
C PHE A 185 1.22 15.11 -6.50
N ALA A 186 -0.02 14.63 -6.36
CA ALA A 186 -1.20 15.40 -6.73
C ALA A 186 -1.37 16.65 -5.85
N ASP A 187 -1.07 16.55 -4.55
CA ASP A 187 -1.11 17.68 -3.62
C ASP A 187 -0.05 18.76 -3.96
N GLU A 188 0.99 18.36 -4.70
CA GLU A 188 2.08 19.22 -5.17
C GLU A 188 1.86 19.73 -6.61
N GLY A 189 0.70 19.47 -7.21
CA GLY A 189 0.30 19.94 -8.53
C GLY A 189 0.62 18.99 -9.69
N SER A 190 1.13 17.78 -9.42
CA SER A 190 1.41 16.74 -10.42
C SER A 190 0.31 15.67 -10.45
N GLY A 191 -0.96 16.11 -10.50
CA GLY A 191 -2.13 15.22 -10.45
C GLY A 191 -2.20 14.24 -11.62
N LYS A 192 -1.82 14.70 -12.83
CA LYS A 192 -1.78 13.85 -14.03
C LYS A 192 -0.82 12.68 -13.84
N GLU A 193 0.43 12.96 -13.50
CA GLU A 193 1.48 11.97 -13.30
C GLU A 193 1.14 11.01 -12.15
N ALA A 194 0.59 11.53 -11.05
CA ALA A 194 0.13 10.74 -9.92
C ALA A 194 -0.98 9.76 -10.35
N SER A 195 -2.00 10.23 -11.07
CA SER A 195 -3.10 9.39 -11.55
C SER A 195 -2.62 8.33 -12.55
N GLU A 196 -1.70 8.66 -13.45
CA GLU A 196 -1.10 7.72 -14.41
C GLU A 196 -0.34 6.59 -13.68
N LEU A 197 0.44 6.93 -12.65
CA LEU A 197 1.17 5.97 -11.84
C LEU A 197 0.25 5.10 -10.98
N LEU A 198 -0.78 5.68 -10.37
CA LEU A 198 -1.75 4.95 -9.54
C LEU A 198 -2.61 4.01 -10.39
N PHE A 199 -3.04 4.44 -11.58
CA PHE A 199 -3.72 3.57 -12.53
C PHE A 199 -2.82 2.43 -13.02
N TYR A 200 -1.54 2.72 -13.30
CA TYR A 200 -0.56 1.68 -13.60
C TYR A 200 -0.42 0.68 -12.44
N PHE A 201 -0.36 1.18 -11.21
CA PHE A 201 -0.29 0.33 -10.01
C PHE A 201 -1.52 -0.55 -9.85
N LEU A 202 -2.72 0.01 -10.04
CA LEU A 202 -4.00 -0.70 -10.01
C LEU A 202 -4.00 -1.84 -11.03
N LYS A 203 -3.70 -1.53 -12.30
CA LYS A 203 -3.62 -2.50 -13.40
C LYS A 203 -2.61 -3.62 -13.10
N SER A 204 -1.42 -3.27 -12.63
CA SER A 204 -0.39 -4.26 -12.30
C SER A 204 -0.76 -5.11 -11.07
N SER A 205 -1.55 -4.57 -10.13
CA SER A 205 -2.02 -5.31 -8.95
C SER A 205 -3.09 -6.34 -9.32
N ILE A 206 -3.99 -6.01 -10.24
CA ILE A 206 -4.97 -6.97 -10.81
C ILE A 206 -4.23 -8.10 -11.55
N LYS A 207 -3.21 -7.76 -12.36
CA LYS A 207 -2.34 -8.78 -12.98
C LYS A 207 -1.60 -9.64 -11.95
N THR A 208 -1.36 -9.12 -10.75
CA THR A 208 -0.69 -9.87 -9.69
C THR A 208 -1.61 -10.96 -9.15
N PHE A 209 -2.92 -10.73 -9.04
CA PHE A 209 -3.89 -11.79 -8.72
C PHE A 209 -3.84 -12.94 -9.75
N GLU A 210 -3.78 -12.61 -11.04
CA GLU A 210 -3.70 -13.60 -12.11
C GLU A 210 -2.41 -14.43 -12.08
N ASN A 211 -1.27 -13.77 -11.90
CA ASN A 211 0.03 -14.39 -12.17
C ASN A 211 0.75 -14.94 -10.92
N SER A 212 0.48 -14.38 -9.74
CA SER A 212 1.26 -14.69 -8.53
C SER A 212 0.59 -15.67 -7.59
N GLY A 213 -0.73 -15.84 -7.67
CA GLY A 213 -1.49 -16.71 -6.78
C GLY A 213 -1.42 -16.27 -5.30
N ILE A 214 -1.26 -14.97 -5.05
CA ILE A 214 -1.24 -14.41 -3.69
C ILE A 214 -2.48 -14.92 -2.91
N ASP A 215 -2.25 -15.54 -1.75
CA ASP A 215 -3.33 -16.04 -0.90
C ASP A 215 -3.99 -14.88 -0.16
N ASP A 216 -4.92 -14.23 -0.85
CA ASP A 216 -5.72 -13.15 -0.29
C ASP A 216 -7.03 -13.62 0.35
N SER A 217 -7.06 -14.83 0.92
CA SER A 217 -8.23 -15.30 1.70
C SER A 217 -8.57 -14.36 2.88
N SER A 218 -7.63 -13.49 3.28
CA SER A 218 -7.83 -12.45 4.29
C SER A 218 -8.53 -11.17 3.77
N GLY A 219 -8.57 -10.97 2.44
CA GLY A 219 -9.07 -9.77 1.77
C GLY A 219 -8.17 -8.53 1.90
N SER A 220 -6.95 -8.67 2.44
CA SER A 220 -6.08 -7.52 2.70
C SER A 220 -5.50 -6.92 1.40
N PHE A 221 -5.14 -7.78 0.44
CA PHE A 221 -4.58 -7.33 -0.83
C PHE A 221 -5.68 -6.79 -1.75
N GLY A 222 -6.85 -7.41 -1.77
CA GLY A 222 -8.04 -6.93 -2.49
C GLY A 222 -8.51 -5.57 -1.98
N MET A 223 -8.54 -5.37 -0.65
CA MET A 223 -8.84 -4.05 -0.07
C MET A 223 -7.84 -2.99 -0.55
N PHE A 224 -6.54 -3.31 -0.56
CA PHE A 224 -5.52 -2.43 -1.11
C PHE A 224 -5.77 -2.09 -2.59
N VAL A 225 -6.23 -3.05 -3.41
CA VAL A 225 -6.57 -2.78 -4.83
C VAL A 225 -7.77 -1.84 -4.95
N ILE A 226 -8.79 -1.97 -4.11
CA ILE A 226 -9.91 -1.01 -4.06
C ILE A 226 -9.42 0.38 -3.64
N ASP A 227 -8.56 0.46 -2.62
CA ASP A 227 -7.99 1.71 -2.13
C ASP A 227 -7.11 2.41 -3.18
N LEU A 228 -6.37 1.65 -4.01
CA LEU A 228 -5.66 2.20 -5.17
C LEU A 228 -6.60 2.93 -6.14
N GLY A 229 -7.80 2.38 -6.34
CA GLY A 229 -8.84 3.00 -7.14
C GLY A 229 -9.27 4.36 -6.62
N ASN A 230 -9.52 4.45 -5.31
CA ASN A 230 -9.85 5.70 -4.63
C ASN A 230 -8.71 6.73 -4.75
N LEU A 231 -7.47 6.32 -4.48
CA LEU A 231 -6.29 7.19 -4.59
C LEU A 231 -6.10 7.70 -6.03
N CYS A 232 -6.33 6.83 -7.02
CA CYS A 232 -6.25 7.20 -8.43
C CYS A 232 -7.29 8.27 -8.78
N ALA A 233 -8.54 8.10 -8.33
CA ALA A 233 -9.60 9.08 -8.53
C ALA A 233 -9.30 10.41 -7.84
N GLU A 234 -8.79 10.40 -6.61
CA GLU A 234 -8.34 11.60 -5.90
C GLU A 234 -7.26 12.36 -6.68
N ALA A 235 -6.24 11.64 -7.18
CA ALA A 235 -5.18 12.23 -7.99
C ALA A 235 -5.72 12.80 -9.33
N LEU A 236 -6.62 12.07 -9.99
CA LEU A 236 -7.25 12.50 -11.24
C LEU A 236 -8.13 13.74 -11.03
N LYS A 237 -8.85 13.81 -9.91
CA LYS A 237 -9.64 14.99 -9.52
C LYS A 237 -8.79 16.24 -9.34
N ALA A 238 -7.58 16.08 -8.81
CA ALA A 238 -6.61 17.17 -8.65
C ALA A 238 -5.87 17.52 -9.96
N SER A 239 -5.99 16.70 -11.00
CA SER A 239 -5.34 16.94 -12.30
C SER A 239 -6.09 17.99 -13.14
N GLU A 240 -5.33 18.88 -13.79
CA GLU A 240 -5.89 19.79 -14.82
C GLU A 240 -6.26 19.05 -16.11
N ASP A 241 -5.58 17.93 -16.39
CA ASP A 241 -5.82 17.08 -17.54
C ASP A 241 -6.38 15.73 -17.05
N LYS A 242 -7.67 15.50 -17.33
CA LYS A 242 -8.38 14.28 -16.93
C LYS A 242 -8.44 13.22 -18.02
N ASP A 243 -7.93 13.50 -19.22
CA ASP A 243 -7.88 12.55 -20.35
C ASP A 243 -6.54 11.78 -20.32
N VAL A 244 -6.30 11.07 -19.21
CA VAL A 244 -4.98 10.49 -18.86
C VAL A 244 -4.81 9.04 -19.32
N PHE A 245 -5.89 8.25 -19.25
CA PHE A 245 -5.80 6.80 -19.43
C PHE A 245 -6.14 6.38 -20.85
N PRO A 246 -5.41 5.40 -21.43
CA PRO A 246 -5.89 4.71 -22.62
C PRO A 246 -7.23 4.03 -22.31
N VAL A 247 -8.26 4.34 -23.08
CA VAL A 247 -9.64 3.89 -22.83
C VAL A 247 -9.75 2.36 -22.87
N ASP A 248 -9.10 1.72 -23.85
CA ASP A 248 -9.09 0.26 -23.95
C ASP A 248 -8.47 -0.38 -22.70
N ASP A 249 -7.36 0.18 -22.20
CA ASP A 249 -6.73 -0.30 -20.98
C ASP A 249 -7.63 -0.14 -19.76
N LEU A 250 -8.36 0.97 -19.64
CA LEU A 250 -9.30 1.19 -18.54
C LEU A 250 -10.44 0.17 -18.57
N VAL A 251 -11.08 -0.01 -19.72
CA VAL A 251 -12.22 -0.92 -19.91
C VAL A 251 -11.77 -2.36 -19.66
N ASP A 252 -10.71 -2.82 -20.32
CA ASP A 252 -10.23 -4.19 -20.23
C ASP A 252 -9.74 -4.51 -18.80
N THR A 253 -9.09 -3.55 -18.14
CA THR A 253 -8.62 -3.74 -16.75
C THR A 253 -9.79 -3.79 -15.77
N ARG A 254 -10.83 -2.95 -15.93
CA ARG A 254 -12.03 -2.98 -15.09
C ARG A 254 -12.74 -4.32 -15.24
N ILE A 255 -13.04 -4.75 -16.47
CA ILE A 255 -13.72 -6.04 -16.72
C ILE A 255 -12.95 -7.16 -16.02
N LYS A 256 -11.63 -7.20 -16.20
CA LYS A 256 -10.78 -8.20 -15.56
C LYS A 256 -10.73 -8.10 -14.03
N ALA A 257 -10.98 -6.93 -13.45
CA ALA A 257 -11.08 -6.78 -12.00
C ALA A 257 -12.31 -7.50 -11.44
N ALA A 258 -13.39 -7.61 -12.23
CA ALA A 258 -14.64 -8.26 -11.83
C ALA A 258 -14.47 -9.77 -11.56
N ASP A 259 -13.55 -10.44 -12.29
CA ASP A 259 -13.16 -11.83 -12.04
C ASP A 259 -12.72 -12.09 -10.58
N TYR A 260 -12.28 -11.03 -9.89
CA TYR A 260 -11.78 -11.06 -8.53
C TYR A 260 -12.66 -10.27 -7.53
N GLY A 261 -13.80 -9.73 -7.97
CA GLY A 261 -14.66 -8.87 -7.14
C GLY A 261 -14.01 -7.54 -6.78
N LEU A 262 -13.19 -6.97 -7.67
CA LEU A 262 -12.41 -5.74 -7.45
C LEU A 262 -12.83 -4.59 -8.37
N GLU A 263 -13.91 -4.76 -9.14
CA GLU A 263 -14.46 -3.79 -10.08
C GLU A 263 -14.88 -2.48 -9.42
N ASP A 264 -15.31 -2.54 -8.15
CA ASP A 264 -15.70 -1.37 -7.34
C ASP A 264 -14.55 -0.35 -7.17
N GLY A 265 -13.30 -0.77 -7.36
CA GLY A 265 -12.15 0.14 -7.33
C GLY A 265 -12.13 1.11 -8.52
N PHE A 266 -12.83 0.82 -9.61
CA PHE A 266 -12.84 1.66 -10.81
C PHE A 266 -13.94 2.71 -10.78
N ASP A 267 -14.98 2.47 -10.02
CA ASP A 267 -16.16 3.33 -9.87
C ASP A 267 -15.81 4.79 -9.52
N PRO A 268 -14.93 5.07 -8.55
CA PRO A 268 -14.45 6.42 -8.27
C PRO A 268 -13.71 7.04 -9.46
N ILE A 269 -12.92 6.25 -10.20
CA ILE A 269 -12.15 6.73 -11.36
C ILE A 269 -13.10 7.14 -12.49
N LEU A 270 -14.08 6.28 -12.81
CA LEU A 270 -15.06 6.52 -13.87
C LEU A 270 -15.84 7.83 -13.66
N ARG A 271 -16.21 8.14 -12.41
CA ARG A 271 -16.92 9.38 -12.04
C ARG A 271 -16.08 10.65 -12.28
N GLU A 272 -14.76 10.54 -12.25
CA GLU A 272 -13.88 11.69 -12.42
C GLU A 272 -13.51 11.97 -13.89
N LEU A 273 -13.82 11.03 -14.80
CA LEU A 273 -13.52 11.15 -16.23
C LEU A 273 -14.42 12.19 -16.93
N PRO A 274 -13.88 12.92 -17.93
CA PRO A 274 -14.69 13.85 -18.70
C PRO A 274 -15.64 13.09 -19.64
N GLU A 275 -16.79 13.72 -19.95
CA GLU A 275 -17.84 13.16 -20.82
C GLU A 275 -17.28 12.61 -22.15
N LYS A 276 -16.33 13.31 -22.79
CA LYS A 276 -15.67 12.84 -24.02
C LYS A 276 -14.99 11.48 -23.86
N THR A 277 -14.32 11.26 -22.73
CA THR A 277 -13.62 10.00 -22.45
C THR A 277 -14.61 8.91 -22.07
N LEU A 278 -15.68 9.25 -21.35
CA LEU A 278 -16.80 8.33 -21.07
C LEU A 278 -17.52 7.88 -22.35
N LEU A 279 -17.76 8.77 -23.32
CA LEU A 279 -18.29 8.41 -24.64
C LEU A 279 -17.35 7.47 -25.41
N SER A 280 -16.04 7.65 -25.25
CA SER A 280 -15.07 6.73 -25.87
C SER A 280 -15.08 5.37 -25.17
N ALA A 281 -15.19 5.35 -23.84
CA ALA A 281 -15.30 4.14 -23.04
C ALA A 281 -16.58 3.38 -23.34
N GLU A 282 -17.72 4.07 -23.46
CA GLU A 282 -19.00 3.50 -23.87
C GLU A 282 -18.90 2.74 -25.20
N ARG A 283 -18.30 3.35 -26.22
CA ARG A 283 -18.08 2.69 -27.52
C ARG A 283 -17.23 1.43 -27.40
N VAL A 284 -16.11 1.50 -26.69
CA VAL A 284 -15.21 0.35 -26.49
C VAL A 284 -15.91 -0.75 -25.69
N THR A 285 -16.65 -0.38 -24.64
CA THR A 285 -17.41 -1.35 -23.83
C THR A 285 -18.51 -2.02 -24.64
N ARG A 286 -19.17 -1.34 -25.59
CA ARG A 286 -20.11 -2.02 -26.52
C ARG A 286 -19.43 -3.07 -27.37
N GLU A 287 -18.26 -2.75 -27.93
CA GLU A 287 -17.47 -3.72 -28.70
C GLU A 287 -17.16 -4.96 -27.83
N ARG A 288 -16.79 -4.77 -26.55
CA ARG A 288 -16.57 -5.88 -25.60
C ARG A 288 -17.84 -6.65 -25.25
N VAL A 289 -18.98 -5.99 -25.07
CA VAL A 289 -20.27 -6.65 -24.84
C VAL A 289 -20.64 -7.52 -26.05
N GLU A 290 -20.50 -7.00 -27.27
CA GLU A 290 -20.80 -7.76 -28.49
C GLU A 290 -19.91 -9.00 -28.64
N GLU A 291 -18.60 -8.86 -28.39
CA GLU A 291 -17.64 -9.95 -28.38
C GLU A 291 -18.02 -11.00 -27.32
N ALA A 292 -18.20 -10.60 -26.06
CA ALA A 292 -18.52 -11.50 -24.96
C ALA A 292 -19.87 -12.22 -25.17
N VAL A 293 -20.90 -11.52 -25.65
CA VAL A 293 -22.21 -12.13 -25.93
C VAL A 293 -22.16 -13.10 -27.11
N GLY A 294 -21.29 -12.85 -28.09
CA GLY A 294 -21.06 -13.77 -29.21
C GLY A 294 -20.40 -15.09 -28.80
N GLU A 295 -19.62 -15.07 -27.71
CA GLU A 295 -18.90 -16.23 -27.18
C GLU A 295 -19.64 -16.92 -26.02
N ALA A 296 -20.52 -16.21 -25.31
CA ALA A 296 -21.20 -16.71 -24.12
C ALA A 296 -22.24 -17.80 -24.40
N GLU A 297 -22.19 -18.89 -23.62
CA GLU A 297 -23.26 -19.90 -23.54
C GLU A 297 -24.33 -19.48 -22.52
N GLU A 298 -23.93 -18.74 -21.48
CA GLU A 298 -24.77 -18.36 -20.35
C GLU A 298 -24.66 -16.85 -20.05
N PHE A 299 -25.73 -16.24 -19.53
CA PHE A 299 -25.78 -14.78 -19.32
C PHE A 299 -24.63 -14.26 -18.44
N TRP A 300 -24.26 -15.01 -17.40
CA TRP A 300 -23.24 -14.59 -16.44
C TRP A 300 -21.85 -14.47 -17.04
N GLU A 301 -21.56 -15.13 -18.15
CA GLU A 301 -20.27 -15.07 -18.84
C GLU A 301 -20.03 -13.72 -19.54
N SER A 302 -21.07 -12.92 -19.72
CA SER A 302 -21.00 -11.55 -20.28
C SER A 302 -21.53 -10.49 -19.29
N ARG A 303 -21.69 -10.87 -18.02
CA ARG A 303 -22.35 -10.03 -17.01
C ARG A 303 -21.57 -8.74 -16.78
N ASP A 304 -20.26 -8.83 -16.67
CA ASP A 304 -19.44 -7.72 -16.20
C ASP A 304 -19.22 -6.67 -17.28
N GLU A 305 -19.11 -7.08 -18.54
CA GLU A 305 -19.14 -6.20 -19.71
C GLU A 305 -20.48 -5.47 -19.80
N ARG A 306 -21.59 -6.21 -19.68
CA ARG A 306 -22.95 -5.63 -19.69
C ARG A 306 -23.14 -4.63 -18.56
N PHE A 307 -22.71 -4.97 -17.35
CA PHE A 307 -22.82 -4.11 -16.19
C PHE A 307 -21.94 -2.85 -16.34
N LEU A 308 -20.74 -2.97 -16.92
CA LEU A 308 -19.90 -1.79 -17.24
C LEU A 308 -20.63 -0.85 -18.20
N LEU A 309 -21.24 -1.39 -19.26
CA LEU A 309 -21.91 -0.58 -20.28
C LEU A 309 -23.02 0.27 -19.66
N VAL A 310 -23.91 -0.35 -18.87
CA VAL A 310 -25.01 0.38 -18.22
C VAL A 310 -24.51 1.34 -17.13
N THR A 311 -23.38 1.02 -16.48
CA THR A 311 -22.70 1.95 -15.55
C THR A 311 -22.21 3.21 -16.27
N ILE A 312 -21.53 3.06 -17.41
CA ILE A 312 -21.06 4.20 -18.20
C ILE A 312 -22.24 5.00 -18.77
N LEU A 313 -23.28 4.35 -19.27
CA LEU A 313 -24.49 5.01 -19.75
C LEU A 313 -25.19 5.80 -18.62
N ALA A 314 -25.22 5.26 -17.40
CA ALA A 314 -25.75 5.96 -16.24
C ALA A 314 -24.91 7.21 -15.90
N LEU A 315 -23.58 7.12 -15.95
CA LEU A 315 -22.67 8.27 -15.77
C LEU A 315 -22.80 9.32 -16.88
N LEU A 316 -23.15 8.91 -18.10
CA LEU A 316 -23.49 9.80 -19.22
C LEU A 316 -24.91 10.38 -19.13
N GLY A 317 -25.69 10.02 -18.10
CA GLY A 317 -27.07 10.49 -17.92
C GLY A 317 -28.09 9.87 -18.88
N ASN A 318 -27.73 8.80 -19.60
CA ASN A 318 -28.57 8.19 -20.63
C ASN A 318 -29.56 7.16 -20.05
N LYS A 319 -30.52 7.67 -19.27
CA LYS A 319 -31.47 6.84 -18.50
C LYS A 319 -32.38 5.95 -19.33
N GLU A 320 -32.87 6.48 -20.45
CA GLU A 320 -33.74 5.74 -21.36
C GLU A 320 -33.02 4.49 -21.88
N GLU A 321 -31.79 4.66 -22.39
CA GLU A 321 -31.05 3.57 -23.00
C GLU A 321 -30.61 2.49 -22.01
N TYR A 322 -30.02 2.86 -20.86
CA TYR A 322 -29.60 1.82 -19.91
C TYR A 322 -30.80 1.07 -19.33
N THR A 323 -31.96 1.74 -19.17
CA THR A 323 -33.19 1.11 -18.70
C THR A 323 -33.72 0.11 -19.73
N GLU A 324 -33.72 0.47 -21.02
CA GLU A 324 -34.09 -0.43 -22.11
C GLU A 324 -33.19 -1.67 -22.14
N LEU A 325 -31.86 -1.50 -22.04
CA LEU A 325 -30.91 -2.61 -22.01
C LEU A 325 -31.12 -3.52 -20.79
N CYS A 326 -31.31 -2.95 -19.59
CA CYS A 326 -31.59 -3.74 -18.38
C CYS A 326 -32.88 -4.57 -18.51
N ASN A 327 -33.94 -4.00 -19.09
CA ASN A 327 -35.19 -4.72 -19.35
C ASN A 327 -35.02 -5.82 -20.41
N GLU A 328 -34.27 -5.54 -21.48
CA GLU A 328 -33.99 -6.54 -22.54
C GLU A 328 -33.22 -7.74 -21.99
N TRP A 329 -32.30 -7.48 -21.07
CA TRP A 329 -31.42 -8.48 -20.46
C TRP A 329 -32.05 -9.19 -19.25
N GLY A 330 -33.21 -8.74 -18.77
CA GLY A 330 -33.90 -9.31 -17.60
C GLY A 330 -33.14 -9.10 -16.29
N VAL A 331 -32.48 -7.94 -16.15
CA VAL A 331 -31.72 -7.50 -14.97
C VAL A 331 -32.25 -6.15 -14.46
N GLU A 332 -33.57 -6.06 -14.31
CA GLU A 332 -34.24 -4.82 -13.87
C GLU A 332 -33.78 -4.36 -12.47
N GLU A 333 -33.26 -5.27 -11.65
CA GLU A 333 -32.68 -4.93 -10.34
C GLU A 333 -31.46 -3.99 -10.44
N TRP A 334 -30.71 -4.04 -11.55
CA TRP A 334 -29.55 -3.15 -11.76
C TRP A 334 -29.96 -1.68 -11.87
N ILE A 335 -31.18 -1.39 -12.31
CA ILE A 335 -31.67 -0.01 -12.47
C ILE A 335 -31.61 0.74 -11.14
N THR A 336 -31.98 0.07 -10.03
CA THR A 336 -31.97 0.69 -8.69
C THR A 336 -30.55 0.99 -8.22
N GLU A 337 -29.60 0.10 -8.54
CA GLU A 337 -28.18 0.27 -8.24
C GLU A 337 -27.60 1.46 -9.02
N LEU A 338 -27.90 1.55 -10.33
CA LEU A 338 -27.45 2.62 -11.22
C LEU A 338 -28.04 4.00 -10.84
N GLU A 339 -29.28 4.06 -10.36
CA GLU A 339 -29.88 5.31 -9.88
C GLU A 339 -29.13 5.89 -8.67
N SER A 340 -28.60 5.02 -7.79
CA SER A 340 -27.79 5.47 -6.65
C SER A 340 -26.45 6.09 -7.06
N ILE A 341 -25.92 5.71 -8.24
CA ILE A 341 -24.70 6.28 -8.81
C ILE A 341 -24.94 7.73 -9.27
N GLN A 342 -26.15 8.04 -9.76
CA GLN A 342 -26.54 9.39 -10.20
C GLN A 342 -26.88 10.34 -9.03
N GLU A 343 -27.46 9.85 -7.93
CA GLU A 343 -27.90 10.70 -6.81
C GLU A 343 -26.75 11.35 -6.01
N LYS A 344 -25.53 10.79 -6.06
CA LYS A 344 -24.36 11.35 -5.37
C LYS A 344 -23.87 12.68 -5.95
N GLU A 345 -24.41 13.15 -7.08
CA GLU A 345 -24.11 14.47 -7.66
C GLU A 345 -24.93 15.63 -7.05
N GLY A 346 -25.96 15.37 -6.24
CA GLY A 346 -26.87 16.40 -5.72
C GLY A 346 -26.52 17.01 -4.35
N GLY A 347 -25.47 16.52 -3.69
CA GLY A 347 -25.11 16.91 -2.31
C GLY A 347 -24.02 17.98 -2.27
N ASP A 348 -24.40 19.25 -2.35
CA ASP A 348 -23.54 20.36 -1.92
C ASP A 348 -23.15 20.12 -0.43
N PRO A 349 -21.86 20.11 -0.05
CA PRO A 349 -21.48 19.94 1.34
C PRO A 349 -21.90 21.18 2.13
N ALA A 350 -22.93 21.03 2.97
CA ALA A 350 -23.35 22.03 3.94
C ALA A 350 -22.34 22.20 5.08
#